data_AF-A0A7W1VCX0-F1
#
_entry.id   AF-A0A7W1VCX0-F1
#
_cell.length_a   1.000
_cell.length_b   1.000
_cell.length_c   1.000
_cell.angle_alpha   90.00
_cell.angle_beta   90.00
_cell.angle_gamma   90.00
#
_symmetry.space_group_name_H-M   'P 1'
#
loop_
_entity.id
_entity.type
_entity.pdbx_description
1 polymer ?
#
loop_
_entity_poly.entity_id
_entity_poly.type
_entity_poly.pdbx_seq_one_letter_code
_entity_poly.pdbx_strand_id
1 'polypeptide(L)'
;MFPDKTNEEPKISVADFVKNAPVKLDVEVLAGENGLRQKQIVSSRIQKLGLALAEFSNYIHAGRIQIVGQSEISYLEQLESERRIEALNNLDLDKISCVLITKNLEPPLEIETIAEEKNLPVLRTAQVSSEIINLVSNHLLKVFAPQTNLHGVLMGIVWTRRVDFGRFGHW
;
A
#
# COMPACT_ATOMS: atom_id res chain seq x y z
N MET A 1 -6.63 -6.55 37.14
CA MET A 1 -6.66 -5.23 36.49
C MET A 1 -5.30 -5.03 35.84
N PHE A 2 -5.19 -5.45 34.58
CA PHE A 2 -3.95 -5.27 33.81
C PHE A 2 -3.93 -3.81 33.34
N PRO A 3 -2.82 -3.08 33.51
CA PRO A 3 -2.75 -1.70 33.04
C PRO A 3 -2.91 -1.70 31.52
N ASP A 4 -3.90 -0.92 31.07
CA ASP A 4 -4.19 -0.59 29.67
C ASP A 4 -2.96 0.14 29.11
N LYS A 5 -2.06 -0.61 28.46
CA LYS A 5 -0.95 -0.01 27.72
C LYS A 5 -1.58 0.67 26.52
N THR A 6 -1.59 2.00 26.57
CA THR A 6 -1.86 2.90 25.44
C THR A 6 -1.46 2.24 24.13
N ASN A 7 -2.48 1.79 23.39
CA ASN A 7 -2.35 1.11 22.11
C ASN A 7 -1.95 2.16 21.06
N GLU A 8 -0.68 2.58 21.06
CA GLU A 8 -0.15 3.40 19.98
C GLU A 8 -0.21 2.57 18.70
N GLU A 9 -0.96 3.05 17.70
CA GLU A 9 -1.04 2.38 16.41
C GLU A 9 0.37 2.28 15.81
N PRO A 10 0.81 1.07 15.41
CA PRO A 10 2.15 0.89 14.89
C PRO A 10 2.32 1.67 13.59
N LYS A 11 3.34 2.52 13.56
CA LYS A 11 3.61 3.45 12.46
C LYS A 11 5.07 3.42 12.05
N ILE A 12 5.34 3.56 10.76
CA ILE A 12 6.69 3.64 10.19
C ILE A 12 6.75 4.80 9.19
N SER A 13 7.86 5.53 9.14
CA SER A 13 8.05 6.56 8.13
C SER A 13 8.25 5.93 6.75
N VAL A 14 7.92 6.66 5.67
CA VAL A 14 8.19 6.15 4.31
C VAL A 14 9.70 5.99 4.08
N ALA A 15 10.53 6.86 4.66
CA ALA A 15 11.99 6.74 4.63
C ALA A 15 12.48 5.42 5.24
N ASP A 16 11.96 5.04 6.41
CA ASP A 16 12.32 3.78 7.06
C ASP A 16 11.77 2.57 6.30
N PHE A 17 10.59 2.69 5.69
CA PHE A 17 10.04 1.67 4.81
C PHE A 17 10.96 1.41 3.61
N VAL A 18 11.41 2.46 2.91
CA VAL A 18 12.32 2.34 1.76
C VAL A 18 13.67 1.78 2.18
N LYS A 19 14.23 2.27 3.30
CA LYS A 19 15.53 1.82 3.81
C LYS A 19 15.55 0.34 4.23
N ASN A 20 14.47 -0.14 4.84
CA ASN A 20 14.37 -1.52 5.32
C ASN A 20 13.61 -2.42 4.34
N ALA A 21 13.28 -1.92 3.14
CA ALA A 21 12.56 -2.68 2.15
C ALA A 21 13.37 -3.94 1.78
N PRO A 22 12.72 -5.12 1.72
CA PRO A 22 13.35 -6.32 1.19
C PRO A 22 13.93 -6.05 -0.21
N VAL A 23 15.11 -6.60 -0.51
CA VAL A 23 15.77 -6.44 -1.82
C VAL A 23 14.83 -6.76 -3.00
N LYS A 24 13.91 -7.71 -2.81
CA LYS A 24 12.90 -8.08 -3.82
C LYS A 24 11.89 -6.97 -4.16
N LEU A 25 11.66 -6.00 -3.26
CA LEU A 25 10.78 -4.87 -3.57
C LEU A 25 11.39 -3.96 -4.63
N ASP A 26 12.71 -3.84 -4.68
CA ASP A 26 13.45 -3.03 -5.66
C ASP A 26 12.76 -1.68 -5.93
N VAL A 27 12.74 -0.84 -4.90
CA VAL A 27 12.04 0.44 -4.91
C VAL A 27 13.01 1.60 -5.11
N GLU A 28 12.67 2.48 -6.03
CA GLU A 28 13.33 3.76 -6.24
C GLU A 28 12.36 4.91 -5.96
N VAL A 29 12.90 6.10 -5.65
CA VAL A 29 12.11 7.31 -5.42
C VAL A 29 12.12 8.14 -6.70
N LEU A 30 10.94 8.52 -7.19
CA LEU A 30 10.79 9.36 -8.38
C LEU A 30 10.55 10.84 -8.04
N ALA A 31 9.72 11.10 -7.02
CA ALA A 31 9.33 12.45 -6.63
C ALA A 31 8.93 12.50 -5.15
N GLY A 32 8.85 13.71 -4.59
CA GLY A 32 8.37 13.94 -3.23
C GLY A 32 9.34 13.45 -2.16
N GLU A 33 10.65 13.51 -2.41
CA GLU A 33 11.70 13.05 -1.49
C GLU A 33 11.58 13.72 -0.10
N ASN A 34 11.21 15.00 -0.09
CA ASN A 34 10.97 15.78 1.13
C ASN A 34 9.88 15.16 2.03
N GLY A 35 8.93 14.44 1.42
CA GLY A 35 7.85 13.74 2.10
C GLY A 35 8.27 12.44 2.79
N LEU A 36 9.42 11.85 2.45
CA LEU A 36 9.82 10.51 2.91
C LEU A 36 9.88 10.41 4.44
N ARG A 37 10.41 11.44 5.09
CA ARG A 37 10.52 11.48 6.57
C ARG A 37 9.24 11.96 7.25
N GLN A 38 8.39 12.70 6.53
CA GLN A 38 7.20 13.35 7.09
C GLN A 38 5.99 12.42 7.07
N LYS A 39 5.79 11.71 5.95
CA LYS A 39 4.65 10.82 5.76
C LYS A 39 4.82 9.53 6.56
N GLN A 40 3.74 9.10 7.20
CA GLN A 40 3.71 7.88 8.01
C GLN A 40 2.79 6.84 7.39
N ILE A 41 3.26 5.60 7.37
CA ILE A 41 2.46 4.41 7.04
C ILE A 41 1.96 3.85 8.37
N VAL A 42 0.64 3.75 8.51
CA VAL A 42 -0.03 3.27 9.74
C VAL A 42 -0.84 2.00 9.50
N SER A 43 -0.83 1.48 8.27
CA SER A 43 -1.57 0.30 7.89
C SER A 43 -0.72 -0.65 7.07
N SER A 44 -0.80 -1.94 7.38
CA SER A 44 -0.20 -3.00 6.55
C SER A 44 -1.02 -3.30 5.30
N ARG A 45 -2.24 -2.75 5.18
CA ARG A 45 -3.09 -2.95 4.02
C ARG A 45 -2.74 -1.96 2.92
N ILE A 46 -2.62 -2.48 1.71
CA ILE A 46 -2.36 -1.71 0.50
C ILE A 46 -3.68 -1.45 -0.22
N GLN A 47 -3.78 -0.27 -0.83
CA GLN A 47 -4.95 0.13 -1.62
C GLN A 47 -4.52 0.40 -3.07
N LYS A 48 -5.36 0.02 -4.04
CA LYS A 48 -5.15 0.39 -5.44
C LYS A 48 -5.88 1.71 -5.73
N LEU A 49 -5.26 2.57 -6.52
CA LEU A 49 -5.78 3.91 -6.79
C LEU A 49 -6.94 3.92 -7.81
N GLY A 50 -7.18 2.83 -8.55
CA GLY A 50 -8.14 2.82 -9.66
C GLY A 50 -9.55 3.36 -9.35
N LEU A 51 -10.16 2.96 -8.22
CA LEU A 51 -11.49 3.48 -7.86
C LEU A 51 -11.45 4.97 -7.48
N ALA A 52 -10.36 5.43 -6.86
CA ALA A 52 -10.21 6.83 -6.45
C ALA A 52 -10.06 7.78 -7.64
N LEU A 53 -9.44 7.31 -8.75
CA LEU A 53 -9.32 8.07 -9.99
C LEU A 53 -10.64 8.20 -10.76
N ALA A 54 -11.57 7.25 -10.60
CA ALA A 54 -12.88 7.25 -11.25
C ALA A 54 -13.95 8.03 -10.45
N GLU A 55 -13.57 9.17 -9.87
CA GLU A 55 -14.45 10.09 -9.11
C GLU A 55 -14.97 9.56 -7.74
N PHE A 56 -14.43 8.46 -7.22
CA PHE A 56 -14.72 7.98 -5.85
C PHE A 56 -13.57 8.28 -4.88
N SER A 57 -13.09 9.53 -4.85
CA SER A 57 -11.98 9.97 -3.99
C SER A 57 -12.24 9.81 -2.48
N ASN A 58 -13.50 9.77 -2.08
CA ASN A 58 -13.93 9.52 -0.69
C ASN A 58 -13.48 8.17 -0.11
N TYR A 59 -12.99 7.25 -0.95
CA TYR A 59 -12.56 5.92 -0.52
C TYR A 59 -11.07 5.82 -0.14
N ILE A 60 -10.31 6.92 -0.13
CA ILE A 60 -8.91 6.90 0.30
C ILE A 60 -8.83 6.74 1.82
N HIS A 61 -8.19 5.66 2.25
CA HIS A 61 -7.93 5.41 3.66
C HIS A 61 -6.61 6.01 4.08
N ALA A 62 -6.65 6.78 5.17
CA ALA A 62 -5.48 7.44 5.74
C ALA A 62 -4.37 6.44 6.10
N GLY A 63 -3.13 6.85 5.81
CA GLY A 63 -1.93 6.13 6.23
C GLY A 63 -1.66 4.82 5.48
N ARG A 64 -2.29 4.64 4.31
CA ARG A 64 -2.04 3.52 3.39
C ARG A 64 -1.13 3.92 2.23
N ILE A 65 -0.40 2.93 1.75
CA ILE A 65 0.33 3.01 0.48
C ILE A 65 -0.68 2.79 -0.65
N GLN A 66 -0.63 3.65 -1.66
CA GLN A 66 -1.45 3.55 -2.87
C GLN A 66 -0.65 2.92 -4.01
N ILE A 67 -1.22 1.89 -4.64
CA ILE A 67 -0.63 1.23 -5.80
C ILE A 67 -1.24 1.78 -7.07
N VAL A 68 -0.36 2.14 -7.99
CA VAL A 68 -0.70 2.58 -9.34
C VAL A 68 -0.07 1.58 -10.31
N GLY A 69 -0.90 0.85 -11.04
CA GLY A 69 -0.46 -0.11 -12.04
C GLY A 69 -0.82 0.31 -13.46
N GLN A 70 -0.71 -0.65 -14.38
CA GLN A 70 -0.99 -0.42 -15.81
C GLN A 70 -2.36 0.20 -16.05
N SER A 71 -3.41 -0.32 -15.39
CA SER A 71 -4.77 0.15 -15.58
C SER A 71 -4.93 1.62 -15.20
N GLU A 72 -4.35 2.02 -14.07
CA GLU A 72 -4.41 3.38 -13.57
C GLU A 72 -3.58 4.34 -14.44
N ILE A 73 -2.37 3.95 -14.84
CA ILE A 73 -1.53 4.75 -15.75
C ILE A 73 -2.23 4.93 -17.10
N SER A 74 -2.69 3.85 -17.71
CA SER A 74 -3.36 3.92 -19.02
C SER A 74 -4.65 4.72 -18.98
N TYR A 75 -5.37 4.73 -17.85
CA TYR A 75 -6.51 5.63 -17.67
C TYR A 75 -6.08 7.10 -17.63
N LEU A 76 -5.04 7.44 -16.86
CA LEU A 76 -4.54 8.81 -16.77
C LEU A 76 -3.98 9.30 -18.12
N GLU A 77 -3.33 8.43 -18.88
CA GLU A 77 -2.82 8.73 -20.23
C GLU A 77 -3.95 9.02 -21.24
N GLN A 78 -5.14 8.44 -21.06
CA GLN A 78 -6.31 8.69 -21.91
C GLN A 78 -6.99 10.03 -21.61
N LEU A 79 -6.70 10.64 -20.45
CA LEU A 79 -7.22 11.96 -20.10
C LEU A 79 -6.31 13.05 -20.69
N GLU A 80 -6.95 14.12 -21.17
CA GLU A 80 -6.28 15.40 -21.44
C GLU A 80 -5.61 15.93 -20.18
N SER A 81 -4.49 16.63 -20.31
CA SER A 81 -3.67 17.10 -19.18
C SER A 81 -4.48 17.88 -18.13
N GLU A 82 -5.40 18.76 -18.53
CA GLU A 82 -6.26 19.50 -17.59
C GLU A 82 -7.13 18.57 -16.73
N ARG A 83 -7.80 17.61 -17.36
CA ARG A 83 -8.63 16.61 -16.66
C ARG A 83 -7.81 15.68 -15.79
N ARG A 84 -6.58 15.35 -16.21
CA ARG A 84 -5.65 14.55 -15.40
C ARG A 84 -5.28 15.28 -14.12
N ILE A 85 -4.94 16.57 -14.22
CA ILE A 85 -4.64 17.42 -13.06
C ILE A 85 -5.85 17.53 -12.14
N GLU A 86 -7.04 17.75 -12.68
CA GLU A 86 -8.28 17.78 -11.91
C GLU A 86 -8.53 16.45 -11.16
N ALA A 87 -8.39 15.31 -11.85
CA ALA A 87 -8.57 14.00 -11.25
C ALA A 87 -7.58 13.74 -10.10
N LEU A 88 -6.32 14.14 -10.27
CA LEU A 88 -5.29 14.01 -9.23
C LEU A 88 -5.53 14.95 -8.05
N ASN A 89 -5.95 16.19 -8.30
CA ASN A 89 -6.26 17.18 -7.25
C ASN A 89 -7.53 16.84 -6.47
N ASN A 90 -8.46 16.08 -7.06
CA ASN A 90 -9.65 15.58 -6.37
C ASN A 90 -9.34 14.47 -5.36
N LEU A 91 -8.13 13.91 -5.39
CA LEU A 91 -7.68 12.94 -4.40
C LEU A 91 -7.33 13.65 -3.09
N ASP A 92 -7.68 13.03 -1.97
CA ASP A 92 -7.22 13.44 -0.65
C ASP A 92 -5.77 12.98 -0.43
N LEU A 93 -4.83 13.69 -1.07
CA LEU A 93 -3.39 13.37 -1.08
C LEU A 93 -2.77 13.43 0.32
N ASP A 94 -3.37 14.17 1.25
CA ASP A 94 -2.91 14.29 2.62
C ASP A 94 -3.08 12.97 3.39
N LYS A 95 -4.14 12.21 3.09
CA LYS A 95 -4.38 10.86 3.63
C LYS A 95 -3.40 9.81 3.09
N ILE A 96 -2.81 10.04 1.93
CA ILE A 96 -1.91 9.07 1.29
C ILE A 96 -0.52 9.15 1.95
N SER A 97 0.03 8.01 2.33
CA SER A 97 1.40 7.93 2.85
C SER A 97 2.43 8.04 1.73
N CYS A 98 2.25 7.23 0.69
CA CYS A 98 3.04 7.27 -0.53
C CYS A 98 2.30 6.56 -1.67
N VAL A 99 2.72 6.85 -2.89
CA VAL A 99 2.26 6.19 -4.12
C VAL A 99 3.38 5.26 -4.59
N LEU A 100 3.04 4.04 -4.99
CA LEU A 100 3.98 3.06 -5.52
C LEU A 100 3.52 2.61 -6.92
N ILE A 101 4.30 2.99 -7.91
CA ILE A 101 4.11 2.70 -9.33
C ILE A 101 4.79 1.37 -9.65
N THR A 102 4.05 0.48 -10.32
CA THR A 102 4.50 -0.89 -10.58
C THR A 102 5.01 -1.07 -12.01
N LYS A 103 5.69 -2.19 -12.28
CA LYS A 103 6.18 -2.60 -13.61
C LYS A 103 7.11 -1.59 -14.30
N ASN A 104 7.85 -0.78 -13.53
CA ASN A 104 8.68 0.31 -14.06
C ASN A 104 7.93 1.25 -15.00
N LEU A 105 6.63 1.43 -14.79
CA LEU A 105 5.85 2.37 -15.57
C LEU A 105 6.34 3.80 -15.31
N GLU A 106 6.39 4.60 -16.36
CA GLU A 106 6.64 6.03 -16.27
C GLU A 106 5.30 6.73 -16.01
N PRO A 107 5.14 7.41 -14.86
CA PRO A 107 3.94 8.19 -14.64
C PRO A 107 3.90 9.41 -15.56
N PRO A 108 2.70 9.92 -15.88
CA PRO A 108 2.57 11.26 -16.42
C PRO A 108 3.25 12.31 -15.52
N LEU A 109 3.88 13.31 -16.15
CA LEU A 109 4.64 14.38 -15.47
C LEU A 109 3.81 15.12 -14.42
N GLU A 110 2.50 15.21 -14.62
CA GLU A 110 1.58 15.86 -13.69
C GLU A 110 1.52 15.13 -12.33
N ILE A 111 1.73 13.81 -12.29
CA ILE A 111 1.82 13.06 -11.01
C ILE A 111 3.05 13.50 -10.24
N GLU A 112 4.21 13.56 -10.89
CA GLU A 112 5.48 13.95 -10.26
C GLU A 112 5.43 15.40 -9.78
N THR A 113 4.86 16.30 -10.59
CA THR A 113 4.71 17.71 -10.24
C THR A 113 3.85 17.89 -8.99
N ILE A 114 2.65 17.29 -8.98
CA ILE A 114 1.73 17.38 -7.84
C ILE A 114 2.34 16.70 -6.61
N ALA A 115 3.04 15.59 -6.80
CA ALA A 115 3.73 14.88 -5.73
C ALA A 115 4.80 15.74 -5.04
N GLU A 116 5.60 16.46 -5.82
CA GLU A 116 6.62 17.36 -5.28
C GLU A 116 5.98 18.53 -4.52
N GLU A 117 4.98 19.18 -5.11
CA GLU A 117 4.24 20.28 -4.47
C GLU A 117 3.60 19.88 -3.14
N LYS A 118 3.11 18.65 -3.04
CA LYS A 118 2.42 18.11 -1.85
C LYS A 118 3.33 17.36 -0.90
N ASN A 119 4.64 17.27 -1.19
CA ASN A 119 5.57 16.42 -0.45
C ASN A 119 5.02 14.99 -0.28
N LEU A 120 4.43 14.43 -1.34
CA LEU A 120 3.90 13.08 -1.39
C LEU A 120 4.93 12.18 -2.07
N PRO A 121 5.54 11.21 -1.36
CA PRO A 121 6.51 10.33 -1.96
C PRO A 121 5.91 9.47 -3.07
N VAL A 122 6.53 9.50 -4.24
CA VAL A 122 6.23 8.61 -5.36
C VAL A 122 7.40 7.66 -5.53
N LEU A 123 7.09 6.38 -5.41
CA LEU A 123 8.04 5.28 -5.52
C LEU A 123 7.77 4.50 -6.81
N ARG A 124 8.80 3.88 -7.38
CA ARG A 124 8.66 2.98 -8.54
C ARG A 124 9.33 1.64 -8.25
N THR A 125 8.78 0.58 -8.83
CA THR A 125 9.33 -0.78 -8.77
C THR A 125 9.10 -1.54 -10.07
N ALA A 126 10.03 -2.45 -10.39
CA ALA A 126 9.90 -3.38 -11.52
C ALA A 126 8.84 -4.46 -11.29
N GLN A 127 8.42 -4.68 -10.04
CA GLN A 127 7.51 -5.75 -9.67
C GLN A 127 6.08 -5.52 -10.17
N VAL A 128 5.33 -6.61 -10.40
CA VAL A 128 3.91 -6.54 -10.77
C VAL A 128 3.02 -6.24 -9.57
N SER A 129 1.87 -5.59 -9.79
CA SER A 129 0.98 -5.15 -8.71
C SER A 129 0.55 -6.24 -7.73
N SER A 130 0.25 -7.45 -8.20
CA SER A 130 -0.14 -8.57 -7.32
C SER A 130 1.00 -9.00 -6.39
N GLU A 131 2.22 -9.05 -6.92
CA GLU A 131 3.40 -9.46 -6.16
C GLU A 131 3.81 -8.41 -5.14
N ILE A 132 3.88 -7.14 -5.56
CA ILE A 132 4.30 -6.06 -4.67
C ILE A 132 3.28 -5.84 -3.54
N ILE A 133 1.98 -5.97 -3.80
CA ILE A 133 0.95 -5.88 -2.76
C ILE A 133 1.22 -6.93 -1.67
N ASN A 134 1.51 -8.17 -2.06
CA ASN A 134 1.81 -9.23 -1.10
C ASN A 134 3.13 -8.99 -0.36
N LEU A 135 4.18 -8.59 -1.07
CA LEU A 135 5.49 -8.32 -0.47
C LEU A 135 5.43 -7.19 0.55
N VAL A 136 4.83 -6.05 0.18
CA VAL A 136 4.69 -4.88 1.04
C VAL A 136 3.79 -5.20 2.24
N SER A 137 2.63 -5.84 2.01
CA SER A 137 1.72 -6.20 3.10
C SER A 137 2.41 -7.12 4.11
N ASN A 138 3.12 -8.15 3.64
CA ASN A 138 3.86 -9.07 4.50
C ASN A 138 5.01 -8.39 5.24
N HIS A 139 5.71 -7.46 4.59
CA HIS A 139 6.76 -6.67 5.22
C HIS A 139 6.19 -5.80 6.34
N LEU A 140 5.15 -5.01 6.06
CA LEU A 140 4.51 -4.15 7.05
C LEU A 140 3.87 -4.95 8.20
N LEU A 141 3.29 -6.12 7.93
CA LEU A 141 2.80 -7.02 8.98
C LEU A 141 3.91 -7.46 9.94
N LYS A 142 5.13 -7.75 9.43
CA LYS A 142 6.27 -8.10 10.28
C LYS A 142 6.78 -6.90 11.09
N VAL A 143 6.83 -5.72 10.45
CA VAL A 143 7.23 -4.47 11.10
C VAL A 143 6.25 -4.08 12.21
N PHE A 144 4.96 -4.26 11.98
CA PHE A 144 3.89 -3.92 12.94
C PHE A 144 3.51 -5.07 13.87
N ALA A 145 4.15 -6.23 13.75
CA ALA A 145 3.88 -7.35 14.63
C ALA A 145 4.25 -6.98 16.07
N PRO A 146 3.38 -7.24 17.07
CA PRO A 146 3.71 -6.98 18.46
C PRO A 146 4.93 -7.82 18.85
N GLN A 147 6.04 -7.15 19.16
CA GLN A 147 7.22 -7.81 19.71
C GLN A 147 6.95 -8.16 21.17
N THR A 148 6.26 -9.26 21.39
CA THR A 148 6.25 -9.89 22.71
C THR A 148 7.50 -10.77 22.80
N ASN A 149 8.39 -10.50 23.75
CA ASN A 149 9.42 -11.45 24.14
C ASN A 149 8.75 -12.62 24.87
N LEU A 150 8.16 -13.56 24.13
CA LEU A 150 7.74 -14.84 24.66
C LEU A 150 8.41 -15.94 23.85
N HIS A 151 9.29 -16.69 24.52
CA HIS A 151 9.57 -18.07 24.18
C HIS A 151 8.20 -18.79 24.09
N GLY A 152 7.65 -18.97 22.88
CA GLY A 152 6.25 -19.37 22.73
C GLY A 152 5.92 -19.79 21.31
N VAL A 153 5.61 -21.08 21.18
CA VAL A 153 5.32 -21.87 19.98
C VAL A 153 4.37 -21.19 18.98
N LEU A 154 4.74 -21.29 17.70
CA LEU A 154 3.99 -20.86 16.53
C LEU A 154 2.74 -21.74 16.33
N MET A 155 1.56 -21.28 16.74
CA MET A 155 0.29 -21.96 16.43
C MET A 155 -0.21 -21.51 15.05
N GLY A 156 0.14 -22.28 14.02
CA GLY A 156 -0.44 -22.15 12.70
C GLY A 156 -1.87 -22.71 12.68
N ILE A 157 -2.86 -21.86 12.49
CA ILE A 157 -4.24 -22.30 12.22
C ILE A 157 -4.31 -22.70 10.74
N VAL A 158 -4.15 -24.00 10.46
CA VAL A 158 -4.56 -24.59 9.19
C VAL A 158 -6.06 -24.86 9.25
N TRP A 159 -6.83 -24.14 8.44
CA TRP A 159 -8.22 -24.47 8.16
C TRP A 159 -8.25 -25.64 7.20
N THR A 160 -8.20 -26.88 7.72
CA THR A 160 -8.61 -28.02 6.92
C THR A 160 -10.15 -28.00 6.82
N ARG A 161 -10.67 -27.78 5.61
CA ARG A 161 -12.08 -27.95 5.30
C ARG A 161 -12.37 -29.44 5.40
N ARG A 162 -13.05 -29.87 6.46
CA ARG A 162 -13.60 -31.22 6.53
C ARG A 162 -14.77 -31.30 5.54
N VAL A 163 -14.56 -32.00 4.43
CA VAL A 163 -15.63 -32.40 3.50
C VAL A 163 -16.16 -33.73 4.00
N ASP A 164 -17.28 -33.70 4.71
CA ASP A 164 -17.99 -34.94 5.04
C ASP A 164 -18.74 -35.42 3.80
N PHE A 165 -18.18 -36.46 3.16
CA PHE A 165 -18.82 -37.16 2.06
C PHE A 165 -19.93 -38.05 2.64
N GLY A 166 -21.18 -37.63 2.49
CA GLY A 166 -22.35 -38.44 2.82
C GLY A 166 -22.35 -39.72 1.97
N ARG A 167 -22.28 -40.88 2.64
CA ARG A 167 -22.55 -42.17 1.99
C ARG A 167 -24.05 -42.40 1.91
N PHE A 168 -24.54 -42.49 0.68
CA PHE A 168 -25.82 -43.10 0.31
C PHE A 168 -25.69 -44.64 0.32
N GLY A 169 -26.72 -45.35 0.80
CA GLY A 169 -27.23 -46.57 0.16
C GLY A 169 -27.20 -47.92 0.90
N HIS A 170 -28.41 -48.48 1.08
CA HIS A 170 -28.84 -49.90 1.14
C HIS A 170 -28.52 -50.72 2.42
N TRP A 171 -29.45 -51.43 3.07
CA TRP A 171 -30.71 -52.09 2.66
C TRP A 171 -31.82 -51.92 3.70
#